data_AF-A0A4V0I9V2-F1
#
_entry.id   AF-A0A4V0I9V2-F1
#
_cell.length_a   1.000
_cell.length_b   1.000
_cell.length_c   1.000
_cell.angle_alpha   90.00
_cell.angle_beta   90.00
_cell.angle_gamma   90.00
#
_symmetry.space_group_name_H-M   'P 1'
#
loop_
_entity.id
_entity.type
_entity.pdbx_description
1 polymer ?
#
loop_
_entity_poly.entity_id
_entity_poly.type
_entity_poly.pdbx_seq_one_letter_code
_entity_poly.pdbx_strand_id
1 'polypeptide(L)'
;MTTTATHAVPDWLKLRDGALKPGVRPETTFVLVGGQPLYKLEVRPAAGKFACAVSNTVNGKRLDEPAATFPTADAALAGGLERLRTVLGW
;
A
#
# COMPACT_ATOMS: atom_id res chain seq x y z
N MET A 1 21.50 2.58 2.81
CA MET A 1 20.88 3.35 1.71
C MET A 1 19.51 2.74 1.45
N THR A 2 18.42 3.34 1.94
CA THR A 2 17.07 2.81 1.79
C THR A 2 16.45 3.44 0.54
N THR A 3 16.38 2.67 -0.55
CA THR A 3 15.82 3.11 -1.83
C THR A 3 14.33 3.40 -1.67
N THR A 4 13.92 4.65 -1.87
CA THR A 4 12.52 5.04 -2.00
C THR A 4 11.99 4.49 -3.32
N ALA A 5 11.30 3.36 -3.31
CA ALA A 5 10.71 2.78 -4.51
C ALA A 5 9.46 3.58 -4.91
N THR A 6 9.57 4.40 -5.95
CA THR A 6 8.40 5.01 -6.60
C THR A 6 7.68 3.94 -7.40
N HIS A 7 6.68 3.31 -6.80
CA HIS A 7 5.79 2.40 -7.51
C HIS A 7 4.92 3.17 -8.50
N ALA A 8 4.81 2.67 -9.74
CA ALA A 8 3.87 3.22 -10.71
C ALA A 8 2.42 3.03 -10.22
N VAL A 9 1.55 4.01 -10.50
CA VAL A 9 0.13 3.91 -10.16
C VAL A 9 -0.50 2.79 -11.01
N PRO A 10 -1.13 1.76 -10.42
CA PRO A 10 -1.78 0.69 -11.18
C PRO A 10 -2.93 1.21 -12.04
N ASP A 11 -3.17 0.62 -13.21
CA ASP A 11 -4.21 1.10 -14.13
C ASP A 11 -5.62 1.02 -13.54
N TRP A 12 -5.91 -0.03 -12.76
CA TRP A 12 -7.19 -0.16 -12.05
C TRP A 12 -7.43 0.99 -11.07
N LEU A 13 -6.37 1.59 -10.52
CA LEU A 13 -6.45 2.71 -9.61
C LEU A 13 -6.67 4.01 -10.39
N LYS A 14 -5.98 4.18 -11.53
CA LYS A 14 -6.18 5.33 -12.43
C LYS A 14 -7.63 5.43 -12.94
N LEU A 15 -8.28 4.30 -13.25
CA LEU A 15 -9.68 4.24 -13.68
C LEU A 15 -10.68 4.82 -12.65
N ARG A 16 -10.23 5.06 -11.42
CA ARG A 16 -11.04 5.51 -10.29
C ARG A 16 -10.51 6.82 -9.70
N ASP A 17 -9.89 7.65 -10.54
CA ASP A 17 -9.24 8.91 -10.13
C ASP A 17 -8.25 8.70 -8.98
N GLY A 18 -7.57 7.56 -9.01
CA GLY A 18 -6.68 7.13 -7.95
C GLY A 18 -5.22 7.46 -8.23
N ALA A 19 -4.47 7.72 -7.15
CA ALA A 19 -3.05 8.05 -7.21
C ALA A 19 -2.29 7.45 -6.02
N LEU A 20 -0.97 7.34 -6.16
CA LEU A 20 -0.07 6.99 -5.06
C LEU A 20 0.74 8.21 -4.65
N LYS A 21 0.82 8.47 -3.34
CA LYS A 21 1.63 9.56 -2.78
C LYS A 21 2.52 9.03 -1.66
N PRO A 22 3.83 9.31 -1.66
CA PRO A 22 4.69 8.94 -0.55
C PRO A 22 4.27 9.69 0.72
N GLY A 23 4.38 9.03 1.87
CA GLY A 23 4.23 9.64 3.18
C GLY A 23 5.51 10.33 3.65
N VAL A 24 5.45 10.94 4.84
CA VAL A 24 6.62 11.53 5.51
C VAL A 24 7.66 10.45 5.85
N ARG A 25 7.19 9.24 6.18
CA ARG A 25 8.04 8.09 6.41
C ARG A 25 8.29 7.35 5.09
N PRO A 26 9.52 6.93 4.79
CA PRO A 26 9.86 6.30 3.52
C PRO A 26 9.13 4.97 3.30
N GLU A 27 8.72 4.29 4.38
CA GLU A 27 7.98 3.05 4.34
C GLU A 27 6.45 3.21 4.15
N THR A 28 5.97 4.45 4.12
CA THR A 28 4.53 4.76 4.04
C THR A 28 4.17 5.27 2.65
N THR A 29 3.15 4.67 2.04
CA THR A 29 2.53 5.15 0.80
C THR A 29 1.04 5.34 1.03
N PHE A 30 0.50 6.48 0.59
CA PHE A 30 -0.93 6.75 0.60
C PHE A 30 -1.54 6.44 -0.76
N VAL A 31 -2.70 5.77 -0.74
CA VAL A 31 -3.58 5.65 -1.89
C VAL A 31 -4.62 6.76 -1.79
N LEU A 32 -4.59 7.62 -2.79
CA LEU A 32 -5.55 8.69 -2.97
C LEU A 32 -6.64 8.21 -3.93
N VAL A 33 -7.86 8.63 -3.69
CA VAL A 33 -9.02 8.44 -4.59
C VAL A 33 -9.77 9.77 -4.63
N GLY A 34 -9.98 10.34 -5.81
CA GLY A 34 -10.55 11.68 -5.94
C GLY A 34 -9.72 12.76 -5.24
N GLY A 35 -8.39 12.59 -5.22
CA GLY A 35 -7.45 13.52 -4.56
C GLY A 35 -7.38 13.44 -3.04
N GLN A 36 -8.19 12.58 -2.39
CA GLN A 36 -8.20 12.41 -0.93
C GLN A 36 -7.46 11.13 -0.51
N PRO A 37 -6.59 11.16 0.51
CA PRO A 37 -5.91 9.97 1.00
C PRO A 37 -6.90 9.08 1.76
N LEU A 38 -7.35 7.99 1.16
CA LEU A 38 -8.33 7.07 1.77
C LEU A 38 -7.69 5.83 2.40
N TYR A 39 -6.52 5.42 1.92
CA TYR A 39 -5.80 4.26 2.44
C TYR A 39 -4.32 4.55 2.64
N LYS A 40 -3.76 3.91 3.65
CA LYS A 40 -2.34 3.93 3.98
C LYS A 40 -1.79 2.52 3.82
N LEU A 41 -0.69 2.40 3.08
CA LEU A 41 0.13 1.21 2.96
C LEU A 41 1.43 1.47 3.71
N GLU A 42 1.81 0.55 4.59
CA GLU A 42 3.01 0.67 5.42
C GLU A 42 3.83 -0.62 5.31
N VAL A 43 4.96 -0.53 4.60
CA VAL A 43 5.86 -1.67 4.40
C VAL A 43 6.74 -1.84 5.64
N ARG A 44 6.79 -3.04 6.21
CA ARG A 44 7.52 -3.32 7.45
C ARG A 44 8.33 -4.59 7.35
N PRO A 45 9.51 -4.67 8.00
CA PRO A 45 10.22 -5.93 8.13
C PRO A 45 9.39 -6.93 8.96
N ALA A 46 9.38 -8.19 8.54
CA ALA A 46 8.67 -9.28 9.19
C ALA A 46 9.51 -10.58 9.08
N ALA A 47 10.21 -10.95 10.15
CA ALA A 47 11.01 -12.19 10.24
C ALA A 47 11.96 -12.43 9.05
N GLY A 48 12.78 -11.44 8.69
CA GLY A 48 13.71 -11.52 7.55
C GLY A 48 13.07 -11.36 6.17
N LYS A 49 11.75 -11.13 6.13
CA LYS A 49 10.96 -10.76 4.95
C LYS A 49 10.35 -9.37 5.14
N PHE A 50 9.40 -9.01 4.29
CA PHE A 50 8.61 -7.79 4.40
C PHE A 50 7.11 -8.11 4.47
N ALA A 51 6.35 -7.28 5.15
CA ALA A 51 4.88 -7.30 5.16
C ALA A 51 4.36 -5.90 4.81
N CYS A 52 3.13 -5.81 4.30
CA CYS A 52 2.48 -4.53 4.06
C CYS A 52 1.21 -4.42 4.91
N ALA A 53 1.21 -3.45 5.84
CA ALA A 53 -0.01 -3.06 6.53
C ALA A 53 -0.87 -2.24 5.57
N VAL A 54 -2.18 -2.47 5.57
CA VAL A 54 -3.13 -1.72 4.75
C VAL A 54 -4.22 -1.26 5.69
N SER A 55 -4.42 0.04 5.82
CA SER A 55 -5.43 0.61 6.71
C SER A 55 -6.19 1.73 6.04
N ASN A 56 -7.49 1.81 6.29
CA ASN A 56 -8.30 2.97 5.93
C ASN A 56 -7.93 4.16 6.82
N THR A 57 -7.73 5.34 6.23
CA THR A 57 -7.29 6.56 6.93
C THR A 57 -8.42 7.25 7.70
N VAL A 58 -9.68 7.00 7.33
CA VAL A 58 -10.87 7.61 7.93
C VAL A 58 -11.26 6.91 9.23
N ASN A 59 -11.25 5.57 9.24
CA ASN A 59 -11.71 4.79 10.41
C ASN A 59 -10.63 3.87 11.02
N GLY A 60 -9.41 3.86 10.48
CA GLY A 60 -8.31 3.03 10.97
C GLY A 60 -8.47 1.53 10.74
N LYS A 61 -9.54 1.07 10.07
CA LYS A 61 -9.79 -0.35 9.82
C LYS A 61 -8.65 -0.95 9.00
N ARG A 62 -8.09 -2.06 9.49
CA ARG A 62 -7.08 -2.85 8.77
C ARG A 62 -7.74 -3.73 7.72
N LEU A 63 -7.09 -3.78 6.56
CA LEU A 63 -7.50 -4.47 5.34
C LEU A 63 -6.41 -5.45 4.87
N ASP A 64 -5.23 -5.41 5.50
CA ASP A 64 -4.12 -6.33 5.24
C ASP A 64 -4.40 -7.75 5.73
N GLU A 65 -3.66 -8.69 5.14
CA GLU A 65 -3.62 -10.08 5.59
C GLU A 65 -2.44 -10.26 6.55
N PRO A 66 -2.68 -10.58 7.84
CA PRO A 66 -1.64 -10.55 8.87
C PRO A 66 -0.50 -11.54 8.65
N ALA A 67 -0.71 -12.60 7.87
CA ALA A 67 0.30 -13.62 7.57
C ALA A 67 1.04 -13.39 6.23
N ALA A 68 0.64 -12.40 5.43
CA ALA A 68 1.26 -12.16 4.13
C ALA A 68 2.69 -11.61 4.29
N THR A 69 3.66 -12.33 3.73
CA THR A 69 5.07 -11.93 3.72
C THR A 69 5.66 -12.01 2.32
N PHE A 70 6.58 -11.11 2.03
CA PHE A 70 7.13 -10.86 0.70
C PHE A 70 8.66 -10.79 0.77
N PRO A 71 9.36 -11.21 -0.30
CA PRO A 71 10.82 -11.26 -0.31
C PRO A 71 11.48 -9.87 -0.34
N THR A 72 10.78 -8.83 -0.81
CA THR A 72 11.29 -7.46 -0.91
C THR A 72 10.25 -6.44 -0.45
N ALA A 73 10.72 -5.24 -0.09
CA ALA A 73 9.84 -4.12 0.27
C ALA A 73 8.91 -3.72 -0.89
N ASP A 74 9.43 -3.76 -2.11
CA ASP A 74 8.70 -3.48 -3.34
C ASP A 74 7.57 -4.50 -3.56
N ALA A 75 7.88 -5.80 -3.44
CA ALA A 75 6.88 -6.85 -3.53
C ALA A 75 5.82 -6.76 -2.42
N ALA A 76 6.20 -6.29 -1.23
CA ALA A 76 5.23 -6.04 -0.15
C ALA A 76 4.26 -4.90 -0.50
N LEU A 77 4.76 -3.79 -1.05
CA LEU A 77 3.91 -2.68 -1.48
C LEU A 77 2.95 -3.12 -2.59
N ALA A 78 3.44 -3.83 -3.61
CA ALA A 78 2.62 -4.41 -4.68
C ALA A 78 1.55 -5.36 -4.11
N GLY A 79 1.93 -6.26 -3.20
CA GLY A 79 1.01 -7.17 -2.53
C GLY A 79 -0.06 -6.44 -1.69
N GLY A 80 0.31 -5.35 -1.02
CA GLY A 80 -0.63 -4.50 -0.30
C GLY A 80 -1.65 -3.81 -1.22
N LEU A 81 -1.20 -3.37 -2.41
CA LEU A 81 -2.08 -2.79 -3.44
C LEU A 81 -3.05 -3.82 -4.01
N GLU A 82 -2.59 -5.04 -4.32
CA GLU A 82 -3.44 -6.12 -4.80
C GLU A 82 -4.44 -6.58 -3.73
N ARG A 83 -4.02 -6.60 -2.45
CA ARG A 83 -4.93 -6.86 -1.34
C ARG A 83 -6.01 -5.80 -1.26
N LEU A 84 -5.63 -4.53 -1.33
CA LEU A 84 -6.58 -3.42 -1.32
C LEU A 84 -7.60 -3.55 -2.47
N ARG A 85 -7.11 -3.77 -3.70
CA ARG A 85 -7.95 -4.00 -4.87
C ARG A 85 -8.97 -5.12 -4.65
N THR A 86 -8.52 -6.25 -4.13
CA THR A 86 -9.37 -7.41 -3.84
C THR A 86 -10.46 -7.08 -2.83
N VAL A 87 -10.12 -6.39 -1.74
CA VAL A 87 -11.07 -6.00 -0.69
C VAL A 87 -12.11 -4.98 -1.19
N LEU A 88 -11.72 -4.11 -2.13
CA LEU A 88 -12.62 -3.14 -2.74
C LEU A 88 -13.46 -3.71 -3.89
N GLY A 89 -13.13 -4.91 -4.39
CA GLY A 89 -13.79 -5.54 -5.54
C GLY A 89 -13.51 -4.81 -6.86
N TRP A 90 -12.27 -4.37 -7.07
CA TRP A 90 -11.88 -3.45 -8.15
C TRP A 90 -11.12 -4.05 -9.32
#